data_AF-A0A936SJ34-F1
#
_entry.id   AF-A0A936SJ34-F1
#
_cell.length_a   1.000
_cell.length_b   1.000
_cell.length_c   1.000
_cell.angle_alpha   90.00
_cell.angle_beta   90.00
_cell.angle_gamma   90.00
#
_symmetry.space_group_name_H-M   'P 1'
#
loop_
_entity.id
_entity.type
_entity.pdbx_description
1 polymer ?
#
loop_
_entity_poly.entity_id
_entity_poly.type
_entity_poly.pdbx_seq_one_letter_code
_entity_poly.pdbx_strand_id
1 'polypeptide(L)'
;METTCNRRGERGMTLLAVMAVMAVFAIGLLAVAPAIQQEVQREKELETIRRGEEVADAIRQYVEFYRGAKLPNSMNDLLEGLPQGTKKRQILRASAAIDPLSDDGKWRLIKAEVQTLGPFAKRVQNYNGGLLPSNPSQVFDRFAIVLVNTLNTGTESETTDPDDSDTEVLTESTPFIGVASQSRSKSVIAYYGIENHSKWIFTPLFRGAGASNMRPTRPTAFGTNAR
;
A
#
# COMPACT_ATOMS: atom_id res chain seq x y z
N MET A 1 34.55 70.92 -32.10
CA MET A 1 34.97 69.59 -31.61
C MET A 1 34.03 69.25 -30.47
N GLU A 2 32.84 68.73 -30.76
CA GLU A 2 31.92 68.24 -29.74
C GLU A 2 31.18 67.01 -30.29
N THR A 3 31.57 65.85 -29.78
CA THR A 3 30.91 64.56 -29.99
C THR A 3 29.88 64.38 -28.88
N THR A 4 28.60 64.51 -29.20
CA THR A 4 27.52 64.15 -28.27
C THR A 4 27.13 62.69 -28.48
N CYS A 5 27.33 61.90 -27.43
CA CYS A 5 27.16 60.45 -27.38
C CYS A 5 25.68 60.05 -27.27
N ASN A 6 25.28 59.08 -28.11
CA ASN A 6 23.94 58.53 -28.17
C ASN A 6 23.69 57.52 -27.04
N ARG A 7 23.12 57.96 -25.93
CA ARG A 7 22.82 57.16 -24.73
C ARG A 7 21.32 56.84 -24.59
N ARG A 8 20.67 56.46 -25.70
CA ARG A 8 19.21 56.24 -25.76
C ARG A 8 18.80 54.76 -25.96
N GLY A 9 19.76 53.85 -26.20
CA GLY A 9 19.52 52.41 -26.37
C GLY A 9 19.58 51.55 -25.10
N GLU A 10 20.07 52.08 -23.98
CA GLU A 10 20.34 51.28 -22.76
C GLU A 10 19.10 50.99 -21.91
N ARG A 11 18.00 51.76 -22.06
CA ARG A 11 16.80 51.63 -21.21
C ARG A 11 15.81 50.53 -21.64
N GLY A 12 15.83 50.12 -22.91
CA GLY A 12 14.96 49.05 -23.41
C GLY A 12 15.54 47.65 -23.18
N MET A 13 16.88 47.54 -23.23
CA MET A 13 17.57 46.26 -23.08
C MET A 13 17.56 45.71 -21.65
N THR A 14 17.54 46.58 -20.63
CA THR A 14 17.47 46.15 -19.22
C THR A 14 16.12 45.51 -18.90
N LEU A 15 15.02 46.07 -19.40
CA LEU A 15 13.68 45.49 -19.25
C LEU A 15 13.60 44.11 -19.92
N LEU A 16 14.11 43.99 -21.14
CA LEU A 16 14.12 42.73 -21.89
C LEU A 16 14.99 41.67 -21.21
N ALA A 17 16.14 42.06 -20.64
CA ALA A 17 16.98 41.17 -19.84
C ALA A 17 16.27 40.67 -18.58
N VAL A 18 15.57 41.54 -17.85
CA VAL A 18 14.79 41.12 -16.66
C VAL A 18 13.65 40.18 -17.05
N MET A 19 12.92 40.48 -18.13
CA MET A 19 11.87 39.59 -18.63
C MET A 19 12.42 38.24 -19.06
N ALA A 20 13.56 38.20 -19.74
CA ALA A 20 14.23 36.96 -20.12
C ALA A 20 14.65 36.15 -18.90
N VAL A 21 15.24 36.79 -17.88
CA VAL A 21 15.60 36.14 -16.61
C VAL A 21 14.35 35.60 -15.90
N MET A 22 13.28 36.38 -15.81
CA MET A 22 12.01 35.95 -15.21
C MET A 22 11.39 34.77 -15.96
N ALA A 23 11.45 34.77 -17.30
CA ALA A 23 10.97 33.66 -18.11
C ALA A 23 11.79 32.37 -17.86
N VAL A 24 13.11 32.47 -17.80
CA VAL A 24 13.99 31.33 -17.45
C VAL A 24 13.70 30.81 -16.05
N PHE A 25 13.49 31.70 -15.07
CA PHE A 25 13.09 31.30 -13.71
C PHE A 25 11.72 30.60 -13.69
N ALA A 26 10.74 31.11 -14.42
CA ALA A 26 9.41 30.49 -14.50
C ALA A 26 9.46 29.08 -15.09
N ILE A 27 10.27 28.88 -16.15
CA ILE A 27 10.50 27.55 -16.74
C ILE A 27 11.25 26.64 -15.76
N GLY A 28 12.26 27.18 -15.06
CA GLY A 28 13.04 26.43 -14.07
C GLY A 28 12.21 25.89 -12.91
N LEU A 29 11.21 26.64 -12.43
CA LEU A 29 10.35 26.20 -11.32
C LEU A 29 9.44 25.01 -11.70
N LEU A 30 8.98 24.94 -12.96
CA LEU A 30 8.15 23.83 -13.43
C LEU A 30 8.88 22.49 -13.42
N ALA A 31 10.21 22.49 -13.51
CA ALA A 31 11.02 21.27 -13.50
C ALA A 31 10.99 20.53 -12.15
N VAL A 32 10.64 21.20 -11.04
CA VAL A 32 10.68 20.62 -9.68
C VAL A 32 9.34 19.98 -9.26
N ALA A 33 8.23 20.39 -9.88
CA ALA A 33 6.88 19.92 -9.55
C ALA A 33 6.68 18.38 -9.51
N PRO A 34 7.15 17.58 -10.49
CA PRO A 34 6.90 16.13 -10.47
C PRO A 34 7.63 15.40 -9.33
N ALA A 35 8.78 15.92 -8.88
CA ALA A 35 9.53 15.31 -7.77
C ALA A 35 8.77 15.43 -6.43
N ILE A 36 8.10 16.56 -6.20
CA ILE A 36 7.33 16.79 -4.97
C ILE A 36 6.11 15.87 -4.92
N GLN A 37 5.40 15.69 -6.04
CA GLN A 37 4.24 14.80 -6.11
C GLN A 37 4.61 13.35 -5.78
N GLN A 38 5.76 12.88 -6.29
CA GLN A 38 6.25 11.54 -6.00
C GLN A 38 6.61 11.36 -4.53
N GLU A 39 7.22 12.37 -3.88
CA GLU A 39 7.55 12.26 -2.46
C GLU A 39 6.28 12.22 -1.60
N VAL A 40 5.28 13.06 -1.89
CA VAL A 40 3.99 13.03 -1.19
C VAL A 40 3.27 11.70 -1.38
N GLN A 41 3.27 11.15 -2.61
CA GLN A 41 2.70 9.84 -2.88
C GLN A 41 3.42 8.75 -2.07
N ARG A 42 4.75 8.78 -2.07
CA ARG A 42 5.58 7.83 -1.32
C ARG A 42 5.32 7.90 0.19
N GLU A 43 5.18 9.10 0.75
CA GLU A 43 4.83 9.28 2.16
C GLU A 43 3.45 8.67 2.49
N LYS A 44 2.46 8.87 1.62
CA LYS A 44 1.14 8.24 1.75
C LYS A 44 1.22 6.72 1.64
N GLU A 45 2.02 6.20 0.73
CA GLU A 45 2.24 4.75 0.56
C GLU A 45 2.87 4.13 1.81
N LEU A 46 3.90 4.76 2.38
CA LEU A 46 4.53 4.32 3.62
C LEU A 46 3.56 4.34 4.81
N GLU A 47 2.77 5.41 4.92
CA GLU A 47 1.75 5.53 5.95
C GLU A 47 0.64 4.47 5.77
N THR A 48 0.28 4.15 4.54
CA THR A 48 -0.70 3.11 4.21
C THR A 48 -0.21 1.74 4.63
N ILE A 49 1.05 1.41 4.32
CA ILE A 49 1.68 0.17 4.79
C ILE A 49 1.66 0.13 6.31
N ARG A 50 2.09 1.20 6.98
CA ARG A 50 2.12 1.26 8.45
C ARG A 50 0.74 1.06 9.08
N ARG A 51 -0.30 1.71 8.55
CA ARG A 51 -1.68 1.58 9.02
C ARG A 51 -2.27 0.22 8.69
N GLY A 52 -2.03 -0.29 7.49
CA GLY A 52 -2.46 -1.63 7.07
C GLY A 52 -1.86 -2.71 7.97
N GLU A 53 -0.58 -2.59 8.32
CA GLU A 53 0.07 -3.48 9.27
C GLU A 53 -0.54 -3.42 10.67
N GLU A 54 -0.87 -2.22 11.19
CA GLU A 54 -1.61 -2.07 12.45
C GLU A 54 -2.99 -2.74 12.40
N VAL A 55 -3.71 -2.62 11.28
CA VAL A 55 -5.00 -3.29 11.10
C VAL A 55 -4.82 -4.80 11.13
N ALA A 56 -3.85 -5.34 10.41
CA ALA A 56 -3.61 -6.77 10.38
C ALA A 56 -3.15 -7.34 11.73
N ASP A 57 -2.37 -6.56 12.50
CA ASP A 57 -2.02 -6.91 13.88
C ASP A 57 -3.21 -6.83 14.85
N ALA A 58 -4.16 -5.93 14.61
CA ALA A 58 -5.43 -5.90 15.34
C ALA A 58 -6.29 -7.14 15.00
N ILE A 59 -6.42 -7.49 13.72
CA ILE A 59 -7.08 -8.74 13.30
C ILE A 59 -6.42 -9.93 13.97
N ARG A 60 -5.07 -9.97 14.01
CA ARG A 60 -4.32 -11.04 14.67
C ARG A 60 -4.78 -11.23 16.11
N GLN A 61 -4.75 -10.14 16.89
CA GLN A 61 -5.15 -10.14 18.30
C GLN A 61 -6.63 -10.54 18.48
N TYR A 62 -7.51 -10.11 17.59
CA TYR A 62 -8.93 -10.45 17.63
C TYR A 62 -9.15 -11.94 17.45
N VAL A 63 -8.55 -12.53 16.41
CA VAL A 63 -8.71 -13.94 16.09
C VAL A 63 -8.06 -14.82 17.17
N GLU A 64 -6.89 -14.43 17.68
CA GLU A 64 -6.23 -15.13 18.80
C GLU A 64 -7.06 -15.12 20.08
N PHE A 65 -7.68 -13.97 20.40
CA PHE A 65 -8.55 -13.84 21.57
C PHE A 65 -9.74 -14.81 21.53
N TYR A 66 -10.37 -14.96 20.36
CA TYR A 66 -11.47 -15.91 20.13
C TYR A 66 -10.98 -17.30 19.70
N ARG A 67 -9.68 -17.61 19.84
CA ARG A 67 -9.08 -18.92 19.49
C ARG A 67 -9.41 -19.39 18.06
N GLY A 68 -9.58 -18.45 17.14
CA GLY A 68 -9.85 -18.72 15.72
C GLY A 68 -11.29 -19.06 15.39
N ALA A 69 -12.20 -19.00 16.38
CA ALA A 69 -13.61 -19.28 16.16
C ALA A 69 -14.37 -18.11 15.51
N LYS A 70 -13.86 -16.88 15.65
CA LYS A 70 -14.52 -15.66 15.18
C LYS A 70 -13.55 -14.76 14.42
N LEU A 71 -13.97 -14.32 13.25
CA LEU A 71 -13.34 -13.23 12.49
C LEU A 71 -14.08 -11.91 12.80
N PRO A 72 -13.40 -10.75 12.71
CA PRO A 72 -14.07 -9.47 12.75
C PRO A 72 -15.04 -9.37 11.57
N ASN A 73 -16.24 -8.84 11.80
CA ASN A 73 -17.24 -8.61 10.75
C ASN A 73 -17.14 -7.20 10.19
N SER A 74 -16.59 -6.26 10.95
CA SER A 74 -16.46 -4.86 10.54
C SER A 74 -15.18 -4.24 11.08
N MET A 75 -14.75 -3.12 10.48
CA MET A 75 -13.64 -2.32 11.02
C MET A 75 -13.94 -1.78 12.43
N ASN A 76 -15.22 -1.53 12.73
CA ASN A 76 -15.65 -1.04 14.04
C ASN A 76 -15.42 -2.08 15.15
N ASP A 77 -15.50 -3.37 14.85
CA ASP A 77 -15.19 -4.44 15.81
C ASP A 77 -13.74 -4.34 16.31
N LEU A 78 -12.81 -3.90 15.44
CA LEU A 78 -11.40 -3.71 15.77
C LEU A 78 -11.18 -2.41 16.56
N LEU A 79 -11.95 -1.36 16.27
CA LEU A 79 -11.91 -0.08 16.98
C LEU A 79 -12.50 -0.16 18.39
N GLU A 80 -13.61 -0.88 18.55
CA GLU A 80 -14.26 -1.13 19.83
C GLU A 80 -13.34 -1.87 20.81
N GLY A 81 -12.47 -2.73 20.26
CA GLY A 81 -11.46 -3.47 21.01
C GLY A 81 -11.97 -4.78 21.59
N LEU A 82 -11.15 -5.40 22.43
CA LEU A 82 -11.42 -6.71 23.02
C LEU A 82 -11.85 -6.60 24.48
N PRO A 83 -12.79 -7.43 24.95
CA PRO A 83 -13.16 -7.42 26.36
C PRO A 83 -11.99 -7.92 27.23
N GLN A 84 -11.62 -7.14 28.23
CA GLN A 84 -10.60 -7.46 29.23
C GLN A 84 -11.19 -7.23 30.63
N GLY A 85 -11.99 -8.20 31.09
CA GLY A 85 -12.76 -8.07 32.32
C GLY A 85 -13.90 -7.06 32.17
N THR A 86 -13.88 -6.00 32.97
CA THR A 86 -14.92 -4.94 32.95
C THR A 86 -14.66 -3.82 31.93
N LYS A 87 -13.45 -3.76 31.34
CA LYS A 87 -13.05 -2.76 30.36
C LYS A 87 -12.78 -3.40 29.01
N LYS A 88 -12.81 -2.58 27.94
CA LYS A 88 -12.36 -2.98 26.61
C LYS A 88 -10.93 -2.50 26.39
N ARG A 89 -10.08 -3.39 25.89
CA ARG A 89 -8.71 -3.09 25.48
C ARG A 89 -8.71 -2.72 24.01
N GLN A 90 -8.31 -1.49 23.70
CA GLN A 90 -8.15 -1.04 22.33
C GLN A 90 -7.04 -1.84 21.63
N ILE A 91 -7.34 -2.39 20.45
CA ILE A 91 -6.38 -3.14 19.62
C ILE A 91 -6.00 -2.40 18.34
N LEU A 92 -6.83 -1.46 17.90
CA LEU A 92 -6.61 -0.66 16.70
C LEU A 92 -6.70 0.83 17.02
N ARG A 93 -5.74 1.61 16.51
CA ARG A 93 -5.78 3.08 16.58
C ARG A 93 -6.79 3.61 15.57
N ALA A 94 -7.56 4.65 15.95
CA ALA A 94 -8.55 5.26 15.07
C ALA A 94 -7.97 5.73 13.71
N SER A 95 -6.73 6.22 13.69
CA SER A 95 -6.07 6.63 12.44
C SER A 95 -5.75 5.45 11.52
N ALA A 96 -5.50 4.26 12.06
CA ALA A 96 -5.18 3.08 11.26
C ALA A 96 -6.41 2.49 10.56
N ALA A 97 -7.62 2.76 11.05
CA ALA A 97 -8.86 2.39 10.38
C ALA A 97 -9.15 3.20 9.09
N ILE A 98 -8.32 4.22 8.79
CA ILE A 98 -8.49 5.09 7.62
C ILE A 98 -7.36 4.83 6.61
N ASP A 99 -7.71 4.45 5.38
CA ASP A 99 -6.79 4.26 4.25
C ASP A 99 -6.36 5.64 3.67
N PRO A 100 -5.06 6.01 3.72
CA PRO A 100 -4.56 7.26 3.14
C PRO A 100 -4.63 7.36 1.61
N LEU A 101 -4.76 6.24 0.89
CA LEU A 101 -4.77 6.19 -0.58
C LEU A 101 -6.19 6.13 -1.17
N SER A 102 -7.19 5.77 -0.37
CA SER A 102 -8.59 5.77 -0.77
C SER A 102 -9.17 7.18 -0.64
N ASP A 103 -9.91 7.63 -1.65
CA ASP A 103 -10.61 8.92 -1.60
C ASP A 103 -11.62 8.97 -0.44
N ASP A 104 -12.35 7.87 -0.24
CA ASP A 104 -13.33 7.71 0.85
C ASP A 104 -12.70 7.38 2.21
N GLY A 105 -11.38 7.17 2.26
CA GLY A 105 -10.66 6.75 3.46
C GLY A 105 -10.98 5.36 4.00
N LYS A 106 -11.76 4.54 3.29
CA LYS A 106 -12.17 3.21 3.75
C LYS A 106 -11.21 2.12 3.24
N TRP A 107 -10.97 1.12 4.06
CA TRP A 107 -10.28 -0.09 3.64
C TRP A 107 -11.22 -1.04 2.90
N ARG A 108 -10.70 -1.74 1.89
CA ARG A 108 -11.36 -2.89 1.28
C ARG A 108 -11.14 -4.11 2.16
N LEU A 109 -12.21 -4.79 2.56
CA LEU A 109 -12.18 -5.97 3.42
C LEU A 109 -11.92 -7.23 2.59
N ILE A 110 -10.97 -8.05 3.05
CA ILE A 110 -10.55 -9.28 2.38
C ILE A 110 -11.09 -10.48 3.15
N LYS A 111 -11.98 -11.25 2.51
CA LYS A 111 -12.50 -12.50 3.06
C LYS A 111 -11.42 -13.57 3.17
N ALA A 112 -11.62 -14.52 4.07
CA ALA A 112 -10.76 -15.71 4.22
C ALA A 112 -11.04 -16.77 3.14
N GLU A 113 -10.96 -16.35 1.87
CA GLU A 113 -11.29 -17.18 0.70
C GLU A 113 -10.07 -17.39 -0.20
N VAL A 114 -10.07 -18.51 -0.92
CA VAL A 114 -8.95 -18.89 -1.80
C VAL A 114 -8.85 -17.97 -3.01
N GLN A 115 -9.98 -17.53 -3.56
CA GLN A 115 -10.00 -16.63 -4.73
C GLN A 115 -9.32 -15.29 -4.46
N THR A 116 -9.46 -14.73 -3.25
CA THR A 116 -8.88 -13.44 -2.89
C THR A 116 -7.44 -13.56 -2.39
N LEU A 117 -7.16 -14.55 -1.53
CA LEU A 117 -5.85 -14.71 -0.89
C LEU A 117 -4.87 -15.55 -1.69
N GLY A 118 -5.33 -16.44 -2.57
CA GLY A 118 -4.50 -17.38 -3.33
C GLY A 118 -3.45 -16.69 -4.20
N PRO A 119 -3.86 -15.73 -5.06
CA PRO A 119 -2.92 -14.95 -5.87
C PRO A 119 -1.90 -14.21 -5.01
N PHE A 120 -2.34 -13.62 -3.88
CA PHE A 120 -1.45 -12.92 -2.96
C PHE A 120 -0.44 -13.86 -2.30
N ALA A 121 -0.88 -15.01 -1.79
CA ALA A 121 0.00 -16.00 -1.18
C ALA A 121 1.04 -16.51 -2.18
N LYS A 122 0.67 -16.80 -3.43
CA LYS A 122 1.62 -17.16 -4.50
C LYS A 122 2.69 -16.08 -4.71
N ARG A 123 2.31 -14.79 -4.68
CA ARG A 123 3.28 -13.67 -4.78
C ARG A 123 4.21 -13.62 -3.57
N VAL A 124 3.68 -13.75 -2.36
CA VAL A 124 4.50 -13.79 -1.12
C VAL A 124 5.47 -14.98 -1.16
N GLN A 125 5.01 -16.14 -1.60
CA GLN A 125 5.83 -17.34 -1.77
C GLN A 125 6.98 -17.08 -2.76
N ASN A 126 6.67 -16.53 -3.94
CA ASN A 126 7.67 -16.21 -4.96
C ASN A 126 8.68 -15.16 -4.47
N TYR A 127 8.20 -14.12 -3.77
CA TYR A 127 9.04 -13.08 -3.19
C TYR A 127 10.03 -13.62 -2.15
N ASN A 128 9.61 -14.63 -1.37
CA ASN A 128 10.42 -15.26 -0.33
C ASN A 128 11.22 -16.48 -0.82
N GLY A 129 11.44 -16.62 -2.14
CA GLY A 129 12.26 -17.71 -2.69
C GLY A 129 11.58 -19.08 -2.69
N GLY A 130 10.25 -19.12 -2.77
CA GLY A 130 9.46 -20.35 -2.91
C GLY A 130 8.83 -20.87 -1.62
N LEU A 131 9.07 -20.22 -0.48
CA LEU A 131 8.52 -20.63 0.82
C LEU A 131 7.52 -19.61 1.35
N LEU A 132 6.35 -20.07 1.77
CA LEU A 132 5.41 -19.25 2.53
C LEU A 132 5.91 -19.11 3.98
N PRO A 133 5.97 -17.87 4.52
CA PRO A 133 6.34 -17.68 5.92
C PRO A 133 5.35 -18.36 6.86
N SER A 134 5.86 -18.83 8.01
CA SER A 134 5.03 -19.42 9.06
C SER A 134 4.04 -18.40 9.62
N ASN A 135 2.88 -18.86 10.06
CA ASN A 135 1.94 -17.99 10.78
C ASN A 135 2.48 -17.63 12.17
N PRO A 136 2.09 -16.47 12.73
CA PRO A 136 2.50 -16.07 14.07
C PRO A 136 1.89 -16.97 15.17
N SER A 137 0.74 -17.59 14.90
CA SER A 137 0.09 -18.52 15.85
C SER A 137 -0.65 -19.65 15.13
N GLN A 138 -0.75 -20.80 15.80
CA GLN A 138 -1.39 -22.02 15.29
C GLN A 138 -2.86 -21.83 14.92
N VAL A 139 -3.49 -20.79 15.49
CA VAL A 139 -4.88 -20.43 15.25
C VAL A 139 -5.12 -20.11 13.77
N PHE A 140 -4.10 -19.59 13.07
CA PHE A 140 -4.17 -19.22 11.67
C PHE A 140 -3.90 -20.38 10.71
N ASP A 141 -3.39 -21.51 11.20
CA ASP A 141 -3.01 -22.64 10.35
C ASP A 141 -4.22 -23.22 9.61
N ARG A 142 -5.41 -23.18 10.22
CA ARG A 142 -6.66 -23.60 9.56
C ARG A 142 -6.96 -22.81 8.28
N PHE A 143 -6.63 -21.52 8.24
CA PHE A 143 -6.86 -20.66 7.08
C PHE A 143 -5.75 -20.83 6.05
N ALA A 144 -4.50 -20.99 6.52
CA ALA A 144 -3.35 -21.18 5.65
C ALA A 144 -3.34 -22.54 4.94
N ILE A 145 -3.67 -23.65 5.63
CA ILE A 145 -3.66 -25.00 5.04
C ILE A 145 -4.64 -25.10 3.86
N VAL A 146 -5.84 -24.53 3.98
CA VAL A 146 -6.83 -24.50 2.89
C VAL A 146 -6.25 -23.77 1.67
N LEU A 147 -5.50 -22.69 1.90
CA LEU A 147 -4.86 -21.94 0.83
C LEU A 147 -3.70 -22.70 0.17
N VAL A 148 -2.83 -23.32 0.98
CA VAL A 148 -1.67 -24.07 0.47
C VAL A 148 -2.09 -25.31 -0.31
N ASN A 149 -3.07 -26.06 0.18
CA ASN A 149 -3.56 -27.25 -0.51
C ASN A 149 -4.20 -26.91 -1.87
N THR A 150 -4.90 -25.79 -1.96
CA THR A 150 -5.52 -25.34 -3.22
C THR A 150 -4.48 -24.83 -4.22
N LEU A 151 -3.41 -24.16 -3.75
CA LEU A 151 -2.28 -23.76 -4.58
C LEU A 151 -1.51 -24.96 -5.15
N ASN A 152 -1.37 -26.05 -4.38
CA ASN A 152 -0.63 -27.25 -4.79
C ASN A 152 -1.47 -28.24 -5.64
N THR A 153 -2.81 -28.24 -5.51
CA THR A 153 -3.70 -29.18 -6.22
C THR A 153 -4.21 -28.63 -7.55
N GLY A 154 -4.04 -27.33 -7.81
CA GLY A 154 -4.33 -26.72 -9.09
C GLY A 154 -3.17 -26.96 -10.03
N THR A 155 -3.47 -27.40 -11.25
CA THR A 155 -2.65 -27.23 -12.45
C THR A 155 -1.95 -25.86 -12.39
N GLU A 156 -0.82 -25.69 -13.07
CA GLU A 156 -0.21 -24.37 -13.36
C GLU A 156 -1.14 -23.45 -14.18
N SER A 157 -2.46 -23.56 -14.04
CA SER A 157 -3.43 -22.57 -14.41
C SER A 157 -2.89 -21.23 -13.97
N GLU A 158 -2.60 -20.42 -14.97
CA GLU A 158 -2.75 -18.98 -14.95
C GLU A 158 -3.85 -18.64 -13.92
N THR A 159 -3.45 -18.39 -12.67
CA THR A 159 -4.26 -17.57 -11.78
C THR A 159 -4.15 -16.21 -12.42
N THR A 160 -4.93 -15.99 -13.49
CA THR A 160 -5.09 -14.68 -14.11
C THR A 160 -5.39 -13.78 -12.94
N ASP A 161 -4.44 -12.89 -12.66
CA ASP A 161 -4.63 -11.88 -11.63
C ASP A 161 -6.02 -11.29 -11.88
N PRO A 162 -6.96 -11.39 -10.92
CA PRO A 162 -8.29 -10.86 -11.14
C PRO A 162 -8.12 -9.42 -11.60
N ASP A 163 -8.73 -9.08 -12.74
CA ASP A 163 -8.64 -7.73 -13.25
C ASP A 163 -9.13 -6.79 -12.16
N ASP A 164 -8.45 -5.67 -11.97
CA ASP A 164 -8.76 -4.76 -10.86
C ASP A 164 -10.21 -4.27 -10.97
N SER A 165 -10.78 -4.24 -12.18
CA SER A 165 -12.19 -3.93 -12.47
C SER A 165 -13.19 -4.92 -11.86
N ASP A 166 -12.85 -6.20 -11.81
CA ASP A 166 -13.76 -7.29 -11.45
C ASP A 166 -13.74 -7.61 -9.95
N THR A 167 -12.82 -6.96 -9.21
CA THR A 167 -12.70 -7.15 -7.77
C THR A 167 -13.77 -6.34 -7.04
N GLU A 168 -14.71 -7.04 -6.39
CA GLU A 168 -15.73 -6.43 -5.56
C GLU A 168 -15.11 -5.63 -4.40
N VAL A 169 -15.52 -4.36 -4.27
CA VAL A 169 -15.09 -3.49 -3.18
C VAL A 169 -16.00 -3.73 -1.98
N LEU A 170 -15.61 -4.67 -1.14
CA LEU A 170 -16.31 -4.98 0.10
C LEU A 170 -15.86 -4.02 1.21
N THR A 171 -16.72 -3.07 1.57
CA THR A 171 -16.49 -2.16 2.72
C THR A 171 -17.47 -2.40 3.87
N GLU A 172 -18.46 -3.26 3.64
CA GLU A 172 -19.58 -3.53 4.55
C GLU A 172 -19.42 -4.85 5.33
N SER A 173 -20.25 -5.01 6.35
CA SER A 173 -20.16 -6.02 7.42
C SER A 173 -20.07 -7.47 6.92
N THR A 174 -18.84 -7.93 6.68
CA THR A 174 -18.51 -9.27 6.20
C THR A 174 -17.33 -9.81 6.99
N PRO A 175 -17.31 -11.09 7.42
CA PRO A 175 -16.14 -11.69 8.05
C PRO A 175 -14.88 -11.53 7.19
N PHE A 176 -13.83 -10.92 7.74
CA PHE A 176 -12.60 -10.65 7.00
C PHE A 176 -11.35 -11.07 7.78
N ILE A 177 -10.28 -11.39 7.04
CA ILE A 177 -8.97 -11.79 7.55
C ILE A 177 -7.86 -10.89 6.99
N GLY A 178 -8.21 -9.76 6.40
CA GLY A 178 -7.24 -8.80 5.92
C GLY A 178 -7.91 -7.58 5.33
N VAL A 179 -7.10 -6.58 5.03
CA VAL A 179 -7.54 -5.36 4.35
C VAL A 179 -6.63 -5.04 3.18
N ALA A 180 -7.13 -4.30 2.22
CA ALA A 180 -6.35 -3.75 1.12
C ALA A 180 -6.83 -2.35 0.78
N SER A 181 -5.99 -1.58 0.09
CA SER A 181 -6.43 -0.27 -0.40
C SER A 181 -7.48 -0.43 -1.50
N GLN A 182 -8.35 0.56 -1.64
CA GLN A 182 -9.26 0.69 -2.77
C GLN A 182 -8.61 1.33 -3.99
N SER A 183 -7.48 2.01 -3.79
CA SER A 183 -6.76 2.67 -4.88
C SER A 183 -6.23 1.65 -5.87
N ARG A 184 -6.46 1.89 -7.17
CA ARG A 184 -5.95 1.06 -8.29
C ARG A 184 -4.71 1.67 -8.95
N SER A 185 -4.14 2.73 -8.36
CA SER A 185 -2.98 3.40 -8.92
C SER A 185 -1.71 2.58 -8.72
N LYS A 186 -0.75 2.79 -9.63
CA LYS A 186 0.58 2.20 -9.53
C LYS A 186 1.33 2.82 -8.35
N SER A 187 2.04 2.00 -7.59
CA SER A 187 2.81 2.42 -6.44
C SER A 187 4.25 2.80 -6.80
N VAL A 188 4.83 3.72 -6.01
CA VAL A 188 6.25 4.10 -6.06
C VAL A 188 7.10 3.12 -5.26
N ILE A 189 6.53 2.48 -4.25
CA ILE A 189 7.13 1.45 -3.40
C ILE A 189 6.55 0.07 -3.75
N ALA A 190 7.27 -1.02 -3.50
CA ALA A 190 6.74 -2.37 -3.63
C ALA A 190 6.44 -3.01 -2.26
N TYR A 191 5.32 -3.73 -2.15
CA TYR A 191 4.95 -4.54 -0.99
C TYR A 191 4.90 -6.02 -1.39
N TYR A 192 5.81 -6.86 -0.89
CA TYR A 192 6.05 -8.22 -1.41
C TYR A 192 6.30 -8.27 -2.93
N GLY A 193 6.98 -7.26 -3.47
CA GLY A 193 7.21 -7.13 -4.92
C GLY A 193 5.97 -6.68 -5.71
N ILE A 194 4.89 -6.31 -5.04
CA ILE A 194 3.64 -5.85 -5.67
C ILE A 194 3.69 -4.33 -5.84
N GLU A 195 3.52 -3.86 -7.08
CA GLU A 195 3.58 -2.44 -7.46
C GLU A 195 2.20 -1.78 -7.66
N ASN A 196 1.13 -2.34 -7.09
CA ASN A 196 -0.23 -1.82 -7.21
C ASN A 196 -0.92 -1.84 -5.85
N HIS A 197 -1.48 -0.69 -5.45
CA HIS A 197 -2.10 -0.48 -4.15
C HIS A 197 -3.27 -1.42 -3.89
N SER A 198 -4.10 -1.73 -4.90
CA SER A 198 -5.26 -2.60 -4.76
C SER A 198 -4.85 -4.02 -4.36
N LYS A 199 -3.65 -4.43 -4.80
CA LYS A 199 -3.08 -5.77 -4.60
C LYS A 199 -2.29 -5.89 -3.30
N TRP A 200 -2.10 -4.80 -2.55
CA TRP A 200 -1.48 -4.83 -1.23
C TRP A 200 -2.47 -5.36 -0.20
N ILE A 201 -2.30 -6.63 0.17
CA ILE A 201 -3.15 -7.26 1.18
C ILE A 201 -2.41 -7.29 2.52
N PHE A 202 -2.96 -6.58 3.48
CA PHE A 202 -2.52 -6.58 4.87
C PHE A 202 -3.33 -7.63 5.63
N THR A 203 -2.70 -8.78 5.90
CA THR A 203 -3.32 -9.92 6.58
C THR A 203 -2.37 -10.48 7.64
N PRO A 204 -2.84 -11.00 8.80
CA PRO A 204 -2.01 -11.69 9.79
C PRO A 204 -1.35 -12.98 9.27
N LEU A 205 -1.77 -13.48 8.11
CA LEU A 205 -1.23 -14.68 7.47
C LEU A 205 0.11 -14.38 6.79
N PHE A 206 0.95 -15.42 6.63
CA PHE A 206 2.18 -15.37 5.82
C PHE A 206 3.22 -14.33 6.28
N ARG A 207 3.26 -14.08 7.59
CA ARG A 207 4.08 -13.03 8.21
C ARG A 207 5.45 -13.50 8.71
N GLY A 208 5.58 -14.77 9.09
CA GLY A 208 6.75 -15.28 9.80
C GLY A 208 6.71 -14.92 11.29
N ALA A 209 7.51 -15.62 12.10
CA ALA A 209 7.56 -15.44 13.56
C ALA A 209 8.15 -14.10 14.04
N GLY A 210 8.60 -13.21 13.15
CA GLY A 210 9.28 -11.94 13.47
C GLY A 210 8.83 -10.74 12.61
N ALA A 211 7.59 -10.77 12.13
CA ALA A 211 7.08 -9.92 11.04
C ALA A 211 6.97 -8.40 11.31
N SER A 212 7.28 -7.93 12.52
CA SER A 212 7.22 -6.50 12.84
C SER A 212 8.22 -5.64 12.04
N ASN A 213 9.13 -6.25 11.27
CA ASN A 213 10.23 -5.57 10.57
C ASN A 213 10.21 -5.73 9.03
N MET A 214 9.04 -5.91 8.39
CA MET A 214 8.97 -5.89 6.91
C MET A 214 9.28 -4.49 6.39
N ARG A 215 10.41 -4.35 5.66
CA ARG A 215 10.81 -3.07 5.06
C ARG A 215 10.29 -2.98 3.62
N PRO A 216 9.52 -1.94 3.27
CA PRO A 216 9.16 -1.69 1.88
C PRO A 216 10.42 -1.52 1.03
N THR A 217 10.42 -2.11 -0.16
CA THR A 217 11.52 -1.99 -1.11
C THR A 217 11.14 -1.06 -2.25
N ARG A 218 12.13 -0.38 -2.82
CA ARG A 218 11.92 0.37 -4.05
C ARG A 218 11.77 -0.66 -5.18
N PRO A 219 10.77 -0.52 -6.07
CA PRO A 219 10.69 -1.33 -7.27
C PRO A 219 12.00 -1.19 -8.03
N THR A 220 12.55 -2.32 -8.47
CA THR A 220 13.74 -2.33 -9.30
C THR A 220 13.37 -1.69 -10.62
N ALA A 221 13.95 -0.52 -10.92
CA ALA A 221 13.83 0.06 -12.25
C ALA A 221 14.31 -0.99 -13.24
N PHE A 222 13.42 -1.43 -14.15
CA PHE A 222 13.73 -2.36 -15.22
C PHE A 222 15.10 -2.02 -15.80
N GLY A 223 16.03 -2.98 -15.74
CA GLY A 223 17.35 -2.83 -16.31
C GLY A 223 17.21 -2.42 -17.77
N THR A 224 17.64 -1.20 -18.08
CA THR A 224 17.91 -0.79 -19.46
C THR A 224 18.96 -1.76 -19.98
N ASN A 225 18.54 -2.77 -20.72
CA ASN A 225 19.43 -3.57 -21.54
C ASN A 225 19.99 -2.64 -22.61
N ALA A 226 21.12 -2.01 -22.30
CA ALA A 226 22.01 -1.47 -23.29
C ALA A 226 22.56 -2.66 -24.08
N ARG A 227 22.01 -2.87 -25.27
CA ARG A 227 22.66 -3.59 -26.36
C ARG A 227 23.44 -2.60 -27.20
#